data_AF-A0A357D0I3-F1
#
_entry.id   AF-A0A357D0I3-F1
#
_cell.length_a   1.000
_cell.length_b   1.000
_cell.length_c   1.000
_cell.angle_alpha   90.00
_cell.angle_beta   90.00
_cell.angle_gamma   90.00
#
_symmetry.space_group_name_H-M   'P 1'
#
loop_
_entity.id
_entity.type
_entity.pdbx_description
1 polymer ?
#
loop_
_entity_poly.entity_id
_entity_poly.type
_entity_poly.pdbx_seq_one_letter_code
_entity_poly.pdbx_strand_id
1 'polypeptide(L)'
;MVGLTNHGKLGIIVLRSCSKLGDMVENRIKQLRGEENTDVKYIIPIEEVRFSNGEGKIKILDSVRGKDIFILVDVGNYSCTYKMFGSENRMGPDEHYQDVKRCLSAIGG
;
A
#
# COMPACT_ATOMS: atom_id res chain seq x y z
N MET A 1 29.50 -11.11 -14.39
CA MET A 1 28.55 -11.81 -15.28
C MET A 1 27.15 -11.37 -14.89
N VAL A 2 26.64 -10.35 -15.60
CA VAL A 2 25.34 -9.71 -15.32
C VAL A 2 24.26 -10.60 -15.94
N GLY A 3 23.56 -11.37 -15.10
CA GLY A 3 22.35 -12.06 -15.49
C GLY A 3 21.22 -11.04 -15.60
N LEU A 4 20.83 -10.73 -16.83
CA LEU A 4 19.65 -9.94 -17.18
C LEU A 4 18.40 -10.62 -16.63
N THR A 5 17.84 -10.09 -15.55
CA THR A 5 16.39 -10.04 -15.39
C THR A 5 16.01 -8.63 -14.98
N ASN A 6 15.34 -7.92 -15.90
CA ASN A 6 14.93 -6.53 -15.72
C ASN A 6 13.59 -6.47 -14.97
N HIS A 7 13.49 -7.09 -13.78
CA HIS A 7 12.26 -7.17 -12.97
C HIS A 7 11.92 -5.85 -12.24
N GLY A 8 12.21 -4.70 -12.86
CA GLY A 8 12.04 -3.39 -12.22
C GLY A 8 12.74 -3.26 -10.85
N LYS A 9 12.53 -2.14 -10.17
CA LYS A 9 12.78 -2.08 -8.71
C LYS A 9 11.52 -2.52 -7.98
N LEU A 10 11.64 -3.35 -6.94
CA LEU A 10 10.48 -3.77 -6.15
C LEU A 10 9.87 -2.57 -5.41
N GLY A 11 8.55 -2.42 -5.50
CA GLY A 11 7.77 -1.46 -4.72
C GLY A 11 6.56 -2.14 -4.08
N ILE A 12 6.28 -1.81 -2.82
CA ILE A 12 5.16 -2.36 -2.07
C ILE A 12 4.26 -1.20 -1.67
N ILE A 13 2.98 -1.25 -2.03
CA ILE A 13 1.97 -0.34 -1.52
C ILE A 13 1.16 -1.10 -0.48
N VAL A 14 1.18 -0.62 0.76
CA VAL A 14 0.49 -1.25 1.89
C VAL A 14 -0.70 -0.38 2.26
N LEU A 15 -1.92 -0.89 2.04
CA LEU A 15 -3.12 -0.21 2.52
C LEU A 15 -3.28 -0.43 4.04
N ARG A 16 -3.99 0.48 4.71
CA ARG A 16 -4.12 0.54 6.18
C ARG A 16 -4.57 -0.78 6.79
N SER A 17 -5.42 -1.52 6.08
CA SER A 17 -5.95 -2.83 6.50
C SER A 17 -4.87 -3.89 6.62
N CYS A 18 -3.74 -3.71 5.97
CA CYS A 18 -2.63 -4.65 5.93
C CYS A 18 -1.34 -4.11 6.55
N SER A 19 -1.37 -2.95 7.23
CA SER A 19 -0.19 -2.24 7.79
C SER A 19 0.80 -3.17 8.52
N LYS A 20 0.34 -3.90 9.53
CA LYS A 20 1.18 -4.82 10.32
C LYS A 20 1.83 -5.91 9.46
N LEU A 21 1.07 -6.49 8.53
CA LEU A 21 1.59 -7.52 7.63
C LEU A 21 2.61 -6.91 6.66
N GLY A 22 2.36 -5.70 6.17
CA GLY A 22 3.28 -4.95 5.31
C GLY A 22 4.63 -4.73 5.97
N ASP A 23 4.66 -4.34 7.25
CA ASP A 23 5.90 -4.18 8.01
C ASP A 23 6.67 -5.51 8.13
N MET A 24 5.96 -6.61 8.40
CA MET A 24 6.55 -7.95 8.44
C MET A 24 7.14 -8.35 7.10
N VAL A 25 6.43 -8.06 6.00
CA VAL A 25 6.89 -8.35 4.63
C VAL A 25 8.13 -7.53 4.28
N GLU A 26 8.15 -6.21 4.55
CA GLU A 26 9.34 -5.38 4.32
C GLU A 26 10.56 -5.92 5.09
N ASN A 27 10.39 -6.21 6.38
CA ASN A 27 11.47 -6.75 7.20
C ASN A 27 11.97 -8.09 6.67
N ARG A 28 11.06 -8.97 6.23
CA ARG A 28 11.43 -10.25 5.63
C ARG A 28 12.21 -10.07 4.33
N ILE A 29 11.82 -9.13 3.48
CA ILE A 29 12.51 -8.83 2.23
C ILE A 29 13.93 -8.30 2.49
N LYS A 30 14.08 -7.38 3.45
CA LYS A 30 15.39 -6.86 3.88
C LYS A 30 16.32 -7.99 4.33
N GLN A 31 15.82 -8.90 5.18
CA GLN A 31 16.56 -10.08 5.60
C GLN A 31 16.96 -10.99 4.43
N LEU A 32 16.02 -11.28 3.52
CA LEU A 32 16.28 -12.15 2.36
C LEU A 32 17.30 -11.56 1.39
N ARG A 33 17.38 -10.22 1.30
CA ARG A 33 18.33 -9.52 0.43
C ARG A 33 19.66 -9.19 1.11
N GLY A 34 19.82 -9.54 2.40
CA GLY A 34 21.00 -9.15 3.17
C GLY A 34 21.18 -7.63 3.25
N GLU A 35 20.08 -6.88 3.31
CA GLU A 35 20.11 -5.42 3.33
C GLU A 35 20.55 -4.92 4.72
N GLU A 36 21.78 -4.42 4.81
CA GLU A 36 22.33 -3.84 6.03
C GLU A 36 21.96 -2.36 6.18
N ASN A 37 21.62 -1.67 5.08
CA ASN A 37 21.23 -0.28 5.12
C ASN A 37 19.78 -0.11 5.59
N THR A 38 19.60 0.51 6.76
CA THR A 38 18.28 0.77 7.36
C THR A 38 17.42 1.75 6.57
N ASP A 39 18.05 2.60 5.76
CA ASP A 39 17.37 3.63 4.96
C ASP A 39 16.71 3.08 3.71
N VAL A 40 17.06 1.85 3.30
CA VAL A 40 16.39 1.20 2.17
C VAL A 40 14.96 0.87 2.57
N LYS A 41 14.00 1.35 1.77
CA LYS A 41 12.57 1.12 1.94
C LYS A 41 11.99 0.49 0.68
N TYR A 42 11.19 -0.55 0.88
CA TYR A 42 10.43 -1.21 -0.19
C TYR A 42 8.99 -0.73 -0.18
N ILE A 43 8.48 -0.35 0.99
CA ILE A 43 7.17 0.27 1.12
C ILE A 43 7.21 1.68 0.51
N ILE A 44 6.32 1.91 -0.44
CA ILE A 44 6.11 3.21 -1.08
C ILE A 44 5.16 4.02 -0.22
N PRO A 45 5.53 5.24 0.18
CA PRO A 45 4.67 6.08 1.00
C PRO A 45 3.39 6.46 0.23
N ILE A 46 2.24 6.30 0.88
CA ILE A 46 0.93 6.67 0.36
C ILE A 46 0.14 7.47 1.40
N GLU A 47 -0.82 8.27 0.94
CA GLU A 47 -1.90 8.81 1.76
C GLU A 47 -3.22 8.14 1.36
N GLU A 48 -3.92 7.59 2.36
CA GLU A 48 -5.28 7.11 2.24
C GLU A 48 -6.23 8.10 2.89
N VAL A 49 -6.90 8.91 2.08
CA VAL A 49 -7.84 9.92 2.56
C VAL A 49 -9.26 9.36 2.47
N ARG A 50 -10.02 9.55 3.55
CA ARG A 50 -11.44 9.24 3.61
C ARG A 50 -12.19 10.52 3.92
N PHE A 51 -13.04 10.95 3.00
CA PHE A 51 -13.87 12.14 3.17
C PHE A 51 -15.06 11.83 4.09
N SER A 52 -15.64 12.87 4.68
CA SER A 52 -16.76 12.76 5.63
C SER A 52 -18.03 12.14 5.04
N ASN A 53 -18.14 12.10 3.71
CA ASN A 53 -19.21 11.46 2.95
C ASN A 53 -18.91 9.98 2.58
N GLY A 54 -17.78 9.42 3.02
CA GLY A 54 -17.37 8.04 2.72
C GLY A 54 -16.52 7.87 1.45
N GLU A 55 -16.34 8.92 0.64
CA GLU A 55 -15.50 8.85 -0.54
C GLU A 55 -14.02 8.65 -0.18
N GLY A 56 -13.33 7.86 -0.99
CA GLY A 56 -11.92 7.53 -0.81
C GLY A 56 -11.03 8.22 -1.82
N LYS A 57 -9.82 8.55 -1.40
CA LYS A 57 -8.74 9.01 -2.26
C LYS A 57 -7.43 8.35 -1.85
N ILE A 58 -6.70 7.85 -2.85
CA ILE A 58 -5.35 7.34 -2.68
C ILE A 58 -4.40 8.33 -3.37
N LYS A 59 -3.32 8.69 -2.69
CA LYS A 59 -2.23 9.49 -3.25
C LYS A 59 -0.92 8.77 -3.02
N ILE A 60 -0.19 8.52 -4.09
CA ILE A 60 1.15 7.92 -4.02
C ILE A 60 2.16 9.06 -3.90
N LEU A 61 3.01 9.01 -2.88
CA LEU A 61 3.90 10.12 -2.51
C LEU A 61 5.30 10.02 -3.15
N ASP A 62 5.63 8.88 -3.75
CA ASP A 62 6.89 8.64 -4.42
C ASP A 62 6.67 8.05 -5.83
N SER A 63 7.65 8.19 -6.71
CA SER A 63 7.56 7.68 -8.08
C SER A 63 7.46 6.15 -8.10
N VAL A 64 6.49 5.63 -8.84
CA VAL A 64 6.27 4.19 -9.10
C VAL A 64 6.76 3.74 -10.48
N ARG A 65 7.30 4.66 -11.29
CA ARG A 65 7.72 4.34 -12.67
C ARG A 65 8.88 3.36 -12.70
N GLY A 66 8.76 2.32 -13.52
CA GLY A 66 9.78 1.27 -13.66
C GLY A 66 9.92 0.38 -12.42
N LYS A 67 8.95 0.43 -11.49
CA LYS A 67 8.88 -0.46 -10.33
C LYS A 67 7.87 -1.58 -10.58
N ASP A 68 8.19 -2.78 -10.12
CA ASP A 68 7.23 -3.87 -10.00
C ASP A 68 6.45 -3.67 -8.70
N ILE A 69 5.17 -3.33 -8.81
CA ILE A 69 4.33 -2.93 -7.67
C ILE A 69 3.50 -4.09 -7.16
N PHE A 70 3.62 -4.37 -5.85
CA PHE A 70 2.74 -5.26 -5.12
C PHE A 70 1.85 -4.44 -4.19
N ILE A 71 0.53 -4.69 -4.22
CA ILE A 71 -0.44 -4.02 -3.34
C ILE A 71 -0.88 -5.02 -2.27
N LEU A 72 -0.74 -4.63 -1.00
CA LEU A 72 -1.19 -5.42 0.14
C LEU A 72 -2.46 -4.83 0.73
N VAL A 73 -3.49 -5.65 0.85
CA VAL A 73 -4.81 -5.31 1.38
C VAL A 73 -5.40 -6.50 2.11
N ASP A 74 -6.08 -6.24 3.22
CA ASP A 74 -6.99 -7.19 3.85
C ASP A 74 -8.42 -6.65 3.72
N VAL A 75 -9.20 -7.23 2.81
CA VAL A 75 -10.60 -6.82 2.59
C VAL A 75 -11.53 -7.24 3.73
N GLY A 76 -11.12 -8.18 4.58
CA GLY A 76 -11.88 -8.64 5.74
C GLY A 76 -11.62 -7.81 7.01
N ASN A 77 -10.76 -6.80 6.96
CA ASN A 77 -10.35 -6.07 8.15
C ASN A 77 -11.35 -4.97 8.56
N TYR A 78 -12.33 -5.36 9.39
CA TYR A 78 -13.32 -4.45 10.00
C TYR A 78 -12.79 -3.63 11.19
N SER A 79 -11.51 -3.76 11.55
CA SER A 79 -10.90 -2.92 12.59
C SER A 79 -10.55 -1.52 12.08
N CYS A 80 -10.44 -1.33 10.77
CA CYS A 80 -10.23 -0.01 10.18
C CYS A 80 -11.50 0.83 10.29
N THR A 81 -11.39 2.02 10.88
CA THR A 81 -12.50 2.98 11.02
C THR A 81 -12.17 4.32 10.40
N TYR A 82 -13.21 5.12 10.16
CA TYR A 82 -13.12 6.52 9.76
C TYR A 82 -14.34 7.31 10.26
N LYS A 83 -14.28 8.64 10.18
CA LYS A 83 -15.42 9.51 10.55
C LYS A 83 -16.29 9.79 9.33
N MET A 84 -17.54 9.34 9.38
CA MET A 84 -18.56 9.59 8.36
C MET A 84 -19.71 10.39 9.00
N PHE A 85 -19.96 11.60 8.50
CA PHE A 85 -20.96 12.53 9.07
C PHE A 85 -20.90 12.68 10.60
N GLY A 86 -19.69 12.70 11.17
CA GLY A 86 -19.45 12.83 12.61
C GLY A 86 -19.48 11.51 13.41
N SER A 87 -20.06 10.45 12.85
CA SER A 87 -20.09 9.12 13.46
C SER A 87 -18.87 8.29 13.06
N GLU A 88 -18.45 7.37 13.94
CA GLU A 88 -17.45 6.37 13.56
C GLU A 88 -18.09 5.30 12.67
N ASN A 89 -17.50 5.08 11.49
CA ASN A 89 -17.88 4.03 10.57
C ASN A 89 -16.74 3.01 10.43
N ARG A 90 -17.08 1.74 10.30
CA ARG A 90 -16.12 0.66 10.02
C ARG A 90 -16.00 0.47 8.52
N MET A 91 -14.78 0.26 8.04
CA MET A 91 -14.56 -0.06 6.63
C MET A 91 -15.08 -1.46 6.32
N GLY A 92 -15.94 -1.55 5.31
CA GLY A 92 -16.42 -2.82 4.76
C GLY A 92 -15.48 -3.40 3.67
N PRO A 93 -15.73 -4.65 3.22
CA PRO A 93 -14.93 -5.28 2.18
C PRO A 93 -14.93 -4.53 0.86
N ASP A 94 -16.07 -3.96 0.49
CA ASP A 94 -16.19 -3.15 -0.72
C ASP A 94 -15.37 -1.87 -0.63
N GLU A 95 -15.31 -1.21 0.53
CA GLU A 95 -14.51 0.00 0.71
C GLU A 95 -13.01 -0.30 0.55
N HIS A 96 -12.52 -1.38 1.19
CA HIS A 96 -11.15 -1.85 1.01
C HIS A 96 -10.84 -2.21 -0.43
N TYR A 97 -11.74 -2.94 -1.10
CA TYR A 97 -11.56 -3.33 -2.50
C TYR A 97 -11.55 -2.11 -3.45
N GLN A 98 -12.38 -1.11 -3.19
CA GLN A 98 -12.38 0.13 -3.96
C GLN A 98 -11.08 0.92 -3.78
N ASP A 99 -10.43 0.83 -2.62
CA ASP A 99 -9.12 1.46 -2.40
C ASP A 99 -8.00 0.80 -3.20
N VAL A 100 -8.08 -0.52 -3.46
CA VAL A 100 -7.20 -1.19 -4.42
C VAL A 100 -7.36 -0.60 -5.81
N LYS A 101 -8.62 -0.41 -6.27
CA LYS A 101 -8.89 0.19 -7.58
C LYS A 101 -8.38 1.63 -7.67
N ARG A 102 -8.54 2.42 -6.61
CA ARG A 102 -7.99 3.79 -6.53
C ARG A 102 -6.47 3.80 -6.58
N CYS A 103 -5.83 2.85 -5.92
CA CYS A 103 -4.38 2.67 -5.99
C CYS A 103 -3.93 2.34 -7.42
N LEU A 104 -4.58 1.37 -8.08
CA LEU A 104 -4.31 1.03 -9.49
C LEU A 104 -4.49 2.24 -10.41
N SER A 105 -5.56 3.02 -10.23
CA SER A 105 -5.78 4.25 -10.98
C SER A 105 -4.67 5.27 -10.76
N ALA A 106 -4.20 5.45 -9.52
CA ALA A 106 -3.11 6.37 -9.20
C ALA A 106 -1.76 5.92 -9.76
N ILE A 107 -1.53 4.62 -9.90
CA ILE A 107 -0.35 4.06 -10.59
C ILE A 107 -0.40 4.38 -12.09
N GLY A 108 -1.59 4.31 -12.70
CA GLY A 108 -1.81 4.57 -14.11
C GLY A 108 -1.54 6.02 -14.55
N GLY A 109 -1.72 6.98 -13.64
CA GLY A 109 -1.63 8.42 -13.92
C GLY A 109 -2.97 9.01 -14.32
#